data_AF-A0A8J5GAP5-F1
#
_entry.id   AF-A0A8J5GAP5-F1
#
_cell.length_a   1.000
_cell.length_b   1.000
_cell.length_c   1.000
_cell.angle_alpha   90.00
_cell.angle_beta   90.00
_cell.angle_gamma   90.00
#
_symmetry.space_group_name_H-M   'P 1'
#
loop_
_entity.id
_entity.type
_entity.pdbx_description
1 polymer ?
#
loop_
_entity_poly.entity_id
_entity_poly.type
_entity_poly.pdbx_seq_one_letter_code
_entity_poly.pdbx_strand_id
1 'polypeptide(L)'
;MAALIAHLNLAPPHPLLSPKTKPSSSKWPFFLPPPQSRSATRSASASFHPVQCPVDSPPLSLGVGIGRTSAIVLLAASLLIADPAFAYKGGGPYGIGVTRGQDLSGKDFSGKVLIKQDFKTSILRQANFKAAKLLGASFFDADLTGADLSDADLRGADFSLANVTKANLSNANLEGALTTGNTSFKGSNIYGADFTDVPLREDQREYLCKFADGVNSVTGNATRETLLCN
;
A
#
# COMPACT_ATOMS: atom_id res chain seq x y z
N MET A 1 -75.33 22.19 37.41
CA MET A 1 -75.67 21.13 38.39
C MET A 1 -76.32 19.97 37.64
N ALA A 2 -75.96 18.73 38.04
CA ALA A 2 -76.39 17.41 37.53
C ALA A 2 -75.74 16.97 36.18
N ALA A 3 -74.67 16.15 36.16
CA ALA A 3 -74.49 14.73 36.56
C ALA A 3 -75.01 13.75 35.46
N LEU A 4 -74.09 13.07 34.74
CA LEU A 4 -73.60 11.69 34.97
C LEU A 4 -74.60 10.64 34.44
N ILE A 5 -74.25 9.76 33.50
CA ILE A 5 -73.83 8.36 33.77
C ILE A 5 -73.38 7.67 32.46
N ALA A 6 -72.32 6.86 32.59
CA ALA A 6 -71.66 5.95 31.63
C ALA A 6 -72.54 4.79 31.13
N HIS A 7 -72.08 3.99 30.15
CA HIS A 7 -72.23 2.51 29.95
C HIS A 7 -71.38 2.14 28.69
N LEU A 8 -70.19 1.53 28.81
CA LEU A 8 -69.87 0.08 28.81
C LEU A 8 -69.95 -0.67 27.46
N ASN A 9 -68.79 -1.23 27.09
CA ASN A 9 -68.50 -2.44 26.30
C ASN A 9 -68.81 -2.50 24.78
N LEU A 10 -67.77 -2.75 23.97
CA LEU A 10 -67.46 -4.08 23.40
C LEU A 10 -66.23 -3.99 22.47
N ALA A 11 -65.29 -4.92 22.63
CA ALA A 11 -64.27 -5.31 21.63
C ALA A 11 -64.63 -6.74 21.13
N PRO A 12 -63.93 -7.39 20.18
CA PRO A 12 -63.08 -6.99 19.03
C PRO A 12 -63.66 -7.66 17.71
N PRO A 13 -62.95 -7.96 16.58
CA PRO A 13 -61.77 -8.88 16.52
C PRO A 13 -60.66 -8.52 15.50
N HIS A 14 -59.48 -9.12 15.72
CA HIS A 14 -58.41 -9.31 14.73
C HIS A 14 -58.83 -10.23 13.57
N PRO A 15 -58.10 -10.20 12.45
CA PRO A 15 -57.79 -11.44 11.73
C PRO A 15 -56.29 -11.69 11.61
N LEU A 16 -55.88 -12.89 12.06
CA LEU A 16 -54.68 -13.61 11.68
C LEU A 16 -54.93 -14.35 10.36
N LEU A 17 -53.98 -14.32 9.41
CA LEU A 17 -53.74 -15.43 8.47
C LEU A 17 -52.41 -15.25 7.71
N SER A 18 -51.44 -16.10 8.04
CA SER A 18 -50.26 -16.50 7.23
C SER A 18 -50.69 -17.57 6.20
N PRO A 19 -49.79 -18.26 5.46
CA PRO A 19 -48.59 -17.87 4.70
C PRO A 19 -48.72 -18.25 3.20
N LYS A 20 -48.00 -17.60 2.27
CA LYS A 20 -47.91 -18.05 0.86
C LYS A 20 -46.48 -18.40 0.44
N THR A 21 -46.24 -19.70 0.38
CA THR A 21 -45.58 -20.49 -0.70
C THR A 21 -44.51 -19.85 -1.60
N LYS A 22 -43.29 -20.42 -1.54
CA LYS A 22 -42.32 -20.49 -2.66
C LYS A 22 -42.91 -21.33 -3.81
N PRO A 23 -42.60 -21.00 -5.08
CA PRO A 23 -41.59 -21.81 -5.78
C PRO A 23 -40.74 -21.00 -6.78
N SER A 24 -39.53 -21.48 -7.08
CA SER A 24 -39.05 -21.68 -8.46
C SER A 24 -37.53 -21.79 -8.50
N SER A 25 -37.08 -22.92 -9.01
CA SER A 25 -35.74 -23.28 -9.42
C SER A 25 -35.24 -22.39 -10.56
N SER A 26 -34.12 -21.69 -10.36
CA SER A 26 -33.30 -21.16 -11.44
C SER A 26 -31.95 -21.87 -11.45
N LYS A 27 -31.71 -22.52 -12.59
CA LYS A 27 -30.48 -23.19 -13.00
C LYS A 27 -29.31 -22.21 -12.96
N TRP A 28 -28.25 -22.59 -12.26
CA TRP A 28 -26.93 -21.98 -12.43
C TRP A 28 -26.27 -22.59 -13.66
N PRO A 29 -25.73 -21.81 -14.61
CA PRO A 29 -24.87 -22.37 -15.63
C PRO A 29 -23.52 -22.72 -14.99
N PHE A 30 -23.07 -23.94 -15.27
CA PHE A 30 -21.73 -24.43 -14.99
C PHE A 30 -20.67 -23.45 -15.55
N PHE A 31 -19.81 -22.95 -14.68
CA PHE A 31 -18.53 -22.36 -15.07
C PHE A 31 -17.62 -23.49 -15.55
N LEU A 32 -17.39 -23.57 -16.86
CA LEU A 32 -16.28 -24.32 -17.45
C LEU A 32 -14.96 -23.59 -17.14
N PRO A 33 -13.93 -24.28 -16.63
CA PRO A 33 -12.59 -23.69 -16.55
C PRO A 33 -11.97 -23.59 -17.96
N PRO A 34 -11.16 -22.55 -18.25
CA PRO A 34 -10.45 -22.45 -19.52
C PRO A 34 -9.39 -23.56 -19.65
N PRO A 35 -9.08 -24.00 -20.89
CA PRO A 35 -8.18 -25.12 -21.11
C PRO A 35 -6.72 -24.73 -20.85
N GLN A 36 -6.00 -25.66 -20.21
CA GLN A 36 -4.56 -25.65 -20.09
C GLN A 36 -3.92 -25.74 -21.48
N SER A 37 -3.13 -24.75 -21.90
CA SER A 37 -2.24 -24.89 -23.04
C SER A 37 -0.92 -25.52 -22.59
N ARG A 38 -0.74 -26.80 -22.93
CA ARG A 38 0.56 -27.46 -22.95
C ARG A 38 1.32 -27.10 -24.22
N SER A 39 2.56 -26.67 -24.03
CA SER A 39 3.76 -26.88 -24.85
C SER A 39 3.61 -27.03 -26.37
N ALA A 40 4.20 -26.09 -27.11
CA ALA A 40 4.83 -26.39 -28.38
C ALA A 40 6.09 -25.53 -28.56
N THR A 41 7.24 -26.20 -28.42
CA THR A 41 8.52 -25.80 -28.96
C THR A 41 8.40 -25.48 -30.45
N ARG A 42 8.85 -24.29 -30.87
CA ARG A 42 9.23 -24.07 -32.26
C ARG A 42 10.43 -23.14 -32.32
N SER A 43 11.58 -23.75 -32.61
CA SER A 43 12.77 -23.07 -33.10
C SER A 43 12.41 -22.21 -34.30
N ALA A 44 12.69 -20.92 -34.19
CA ALA A 44 12.85 -20.03 -35.32
C ALA A 44 14.20 -19.33 -35.14
N SER A 45 15.18 -19.85 -35.87
CA SER A 45 16.47 -19.24 -36.15
C SER A 45 16.25 -17.86 -36.78
N ALA A 46 16.51 -16.80 -36.02
CA ALA A 46 16.73 -15.47 -36.54
C ALA A 46 18.22 -15.15 -36.42
N SER A 47 18.91 -15.20 -37.56
CA SER A 47 20.30 -14.78 -37.72
C SER A 47 20.39 -13.28 -37.48
N PHE A 48 20.78 -12.88 -36.28
CA PHE A 48 21.21 -11.51 -36.00
C PHE A 48 22.74 -11.49 -35.95
N HIS A 49 23.31 -10.79 -36.93
CA HIS A 49 24.72 -10.43 -36.93
C HIS A 49 25.02 -9.53 -35.72
N PRO A 50 26.00 -9.85 -34.87
CA PRO A 50 26.52 -8.88 -33.92
C PRO A 50 27.36 -7.85 -34.67
N VAL A 51 26.93 -6.60 -34.64
CA VAL A 51 27.76 -5.44 -34.99
C VAL A 51 28.86 -5.35 -33.93
N GLN A 52 30.08 -5.73 -34.31
CA GLN A 52 31.28 -5.53 -33.52
C GLN A 52 31.63 -4.04 -33.51
N CYS A 53 31.55 -3.40 -32.35
CA CYS A 53 32.23 -2.14 -32.11
C CYS A 53 33.70 -2.45 -31.73
N PRO A 54 34.70 -1.91 -32.44
CA PRO A 54 36.11 -2.10 -32.09
C PRO A 54 36.46 -1.32 -30.83
N VAL A 55 37.05 -2.01 -29.85
CA VAL A 55 37.68 -1.38 -28.68
C VAL A 55 39.18 -1.33 -28.95
N ASP A 56 39.64 -0.18 -29.45
CA ASP A 56 41.07 0.14 -29.52
C ASP A 56 41.61 0.31 -28.09
N SER A 57 42.52 -0.58 -27.70
CA SER A 57 43.33 -0.43 -26.49
C SER A 57 44.70 0.13 -26.90
N PRO A 58 45.20 1.23 -26.29
CA PRO A 58 46.58 1.63 -26.48
C PRO A 58 47.52 0.76 -25.62
N PRO A 59 48.75 0.46 -26.07
CA PRO A 59 49.72 -0.23 -25.23
C PRO A 59 50.39 0.78 -24.29
N LEU A 60 50.20 0.60 -22.98
CA LEU A 60 51.02 1.26 -21.96
C LEU A 60 52.32 0.47 -21.78
N SER A 61 53.42 1.05 -22.25
CA SER A 61 54.78 0.64 -21.93
C SER A 61 55.18 1.23 -20.57
N LEU A 62 55.42 0.36 -19.59
CA LEU A 62 56.20 0.69 -18.39
C LEU A 62 57.12 -0.49 -18.10
N GLY A 63 58.41 -0.31 -18.41
CA GLY A 63 59.45 -1.21 -17.93
C GLY A 63 59.85 -0.85 -16.51
N VAL A 64 59.83 -1.81 -15.59
CA VAL A 64 60.65 -1.77 -14.36
C VAL A 64 61.06 -3.20 -13.96
N GLY A 65 62.39 -3.36 -13.87
CA GLY A 65 63.18 -4.11 -12.89
C GLY A 65 62.59 -5.30 -12.13
N ILE A 66 63.27 -6.44 -12.29
CA ILE A 66 63.14 -7.64 -11.45
C ILE A 66 63.62 -7.31 -10.02
N GLY A 67 62.74 -7.48 -9.03
CA GLY A 67 63.07 -7.45 -7.61
C GLY A 67 62.08 -8.32 -6.83
N ARG A 68 62.58 -9.40 -6.22
CA ARG A 68 61.79 -10.40 -5.50
C ARG A 68 61.17 -9.83 -4.21
N THR A 69 60.02 -10.43 -3.86
CA THR A 69 59.35 -10.48 -2.54
C THR A 69 58.17 -9.53 -2.26
N SER A 70 57.05 -10.18 -1.93
CA SER A 70 55.93 -9.74 -1.08
C SER A 70 54.89 -8.79 -1.64
N ALA A 71 53.85 -9.43 -2.21
CA ALA A 71 52.44 -9.03 -2.34
C ALA A 71 52.05 -7.63 -1.86
N ILE A 72 51.85 -6.73 -2.82
CA ILE A 72 51.22 -5.42 -2.61
C ILE A 72 49.70 -5.59 -2.75
N VAL A 73 49.02 -5.28 -1.64
CA VAL A 73 47.66 -4.76 -1.45
C VAL A 73 46.82 -4.55 -2.73
N LEU A 74 45.77 -5.35 -2.90
CA LEU A 74 44.59 -5.00 -3.68
C LEU A 74 43.41 -4.73 -2.74
N LEU A 75 43.39 -3.51 -2.20
CA LEU A 75 42.14 -2.87 -1.78
C LEU A 75 41.44 -2.40 -3.04
N ALA A 76 40.54 -3.22 -3.57
CA ALA A 76 39.47 -2.73 -4.42
C ALA A 76 38.18 -3.01 -3.67
N ALA A 77 37.68 -1.97 -3.01
CA ALA A 77 36.37 -1.90 -2.41
C ALA A 77 35.35 -2.61 -3.32
N SER A 78 34.59 -3.54 -2.76
CA SER A 78 33.35 -4.00 -3.36
C SER A 78 32.40 -2.80 -3.43
N LEU A 79 32.62 -1.93 -4.40
CA LEU A 79 31.61 -1.00 -4.87
C LEU A 79 30.45 -1.87 -5.29
N LEU A 80 29.38 -1.80 -4.50
CA LEU A 80 28.04 -2.13 -4.92
C LEU A 80 27.81 -1.42 -6.26
N ILE A 81 28.05 -2.14 -7.35
CA ILE A 81 27.48 -1.79 -8.63
C ILE A 81 26.00 -2.13 -8.47
N ALA A 82 25.26 -1.20 -7.86
CA ALA A 82 23.84 -1.12 -8.07
C ALA A 82 23.70 -0.83 -9.56
N ASP A 83 23.46 -1.89 -10.34
CA ASP A 83 23.22 -1.79 -11.76
C ASP A 83 22.06 -0.80 -11.97
N PRO A 84 22.29 0.36 -12.63
CA PRO A 84 21.24 1.33 -12.88
C PRO A 84 20.12 0.80 -13.80
N ALA A 85 20.24 -0.42 -14.32
CA ALA A 85 19.18 -1.12 -15.06
C ALA A 85 18.00 -1.61 -14.20
N PHE A 86 18.02 -1.46 -12.86
CA PHE A 86 16.80 -1.64 -12.03
C PHE A 86 15.84 -0.44 -12.06
N ALA A 87 16.10 0.55 -12.90
CA ALA A 87 15.16 1.62 -13.18
C ALA A 87 13.89 1.07 -13.87
N TYR A 88 12.77 1.23 -13.17
CA TYR A 88 11.41 1.29 -13.72
C TYR A 88 10.63 -0.02 -13.99
N LYS A 89 10.52 -0.86 -12.95
CA LYS A 89 9.26 -1.60 -12.66
C LYS A 89 9.08 -1.62 -11.13
N GLY A 90 8.23 -0.75 -10.57
CA GLY A 90 7.87 -0.73 -9.13
C GLY A 90 8.89 -0.09 -8.16
N GLY A 91 9.50 1.00 -8.62
CA GLY A 91 9.47 2.30 -7.93
C GLY A 91 10.40 2.63 -6.76
N GLY A 92 10.85 1.72 -5.88
CA GLY A 92 11.77 2.09 -4.77
C GLY A 92 13.16 1.44 -4.86
N PRO A 93 14.10 1.72 -3.93
CA PRO A 93 15.46 1.20 -4.00
C PRO A 93 15.53 -0.31 -3.79
N TYR A 94 14.47 -0.92 -3.26
CA TYR A 94 14.33 -2.36 -3.20
C TYR A 94 13.58 -2.82 -4.47
N GLY A 95 14.13 -3.78 -5.21
CA GLY A 95 13.43 -4.33 -6.38
C GLY A 95 12.06 -4.92 -5.99
N ILE A 96 11.11 -4.96 -6.91
CA ILE A 96 9.72 -5.41 -6.65
C ILE A 96 9.62 -6.76 -5.94
N GLY A 97 10.50 -7.72 -6.23
CA GLY A 97 10.49 -9.03 -5.60
C GLY A 97 10.92 -9.03 -4.12
N VAL A 98 11.50 -7.93 -3.64
CA VAL A 98 11.98 -7.81 -2.26
C VAL A 98 10.86 -7.42 -1.31
N THR A 99 9.93 -6.57 -1.77
CA THR A 99 8.91 -6.00 -0.89
C THR A 99 7.50 -6.45 -1.21
N ARG A 100 7.18 -6.75 -2.48
CA ARG A 100 5.82 -7.08 -2.91
C ARG A 100 5.40 -8.49 -2.49
N GLY A 101 4.20 -8.59 -1.91
CA GLY A 101 3.59 -9.86 -1.52
C GLY A 101 4.41 -10.63 -0.50
N GLN A 102 5.27 -9.94 0.25
CA GLN A 102 6.14 -10.54 1.26
C GLN A 102 5.53 -10.41 2.65
N ASP A 103 5.93 -11.30 3.55
CA ASP A 103 5.77 -11.09 4.99
C ASP A 103 6.96 -10.27 5.51
N LEU A 104 6.66 -9.03 5.85
CA LEU A 104 7.57 -8.02 6.35
C LEU A 104 7.09 -7.53 7.73
N SER A 105 6.37 -8.37 8.46
CA SER A 105 5.89 -8.05 9.80
C SER A 105 7.06 -7.68 10.73
N GLY A 106 6.91 -6.60 11.49
CA GLY A 106 7.91 -6.11 12.44
C GLY A 106 9.21 -5.60 11.83
N LYS A 107 9.32 -5.49 10.50
CA LYS A 107 10.55 -5.03 9.85
C LYS A 107 10.75 -3.53 10.03
N ASP A 108 12.01 -3.13 10.16
CA ASP A 108 12.40 -1.73 10.35
C ASP A 108 12.80 -1.06 9.03
N PHE A 109 11.98 -0.10 8.64
CA PHE A 109 12.11 0.79 7.52
C PHE A 109 12.23 2.27 7.93
N SER A 110 12.44 2.54 9.22
CA SER A 110 12.48 3.90 9.74
C SER A 110 13.57 4.76 9.07
N GLY A 111 13.21 6.01 8.73
CA GLY A 111 14.08 6.97 8.07
C GLY A 111 14.51 6.60 6.64
N LYS A 112 14.07 5.46 6.09
CA LYS A 112 14.53 5.00 4.77
C LYS A 112 13.89 5.80 3.65
N VAL A 113 14.63 5.91 2.55
CA VAL A 113 14.11 6.42 1.28
C VAL A 113 13.43 5.27 0.55
N LEU A 114 12.12 5.32 0.40
CA LEU A 114 11.26 4.27 -0.16
C LEU A 114 10.26 4.86 -1.18
N ILE A 115 10.67 5.95 -1.83
CA ILE A 115 9.88 6.65 -2.85
C ILE A 115 9.41 5.61 -3.87
N LYS A 116 8.11 5.59 -4.18
CA LYS A 116 7.45 4.67 -5.11
C LYS A 116 7.64 3.17 -4.85
N GLN A 117 8.13 2.76 -3.68
CA GLN A 117 8.35 1.35 -3.36
C GLN A 117 7.04 0.52 -3.47
N ASP A 118 7.13 -0.66 -4.09
CA ASP A 118 6.00 -1.58 -4.26
C ASP A 118 5.86 -2.52 -3.05
N PHE A 119 4.93 -2.22 -2.15
CA PHE A 119 4.52 -3.07 -1.03
C PHE A 119 3.16 -3.74 -1.27
N LYS A 120 2.68 -3.80 -2.52
CA LYS A 120 1.37 -4.37 -2.83
C LYS A 120 1.21 -5.77 -2.24
N THR A 121 0.05 -6.06 -1.65
CA THR A 121 -0.34 -7.37 -1.08
C THR A 121 0.58 -7.89 0.04
N SER A 122 1.41 -7.03 0.63
CA SER A 122 2.39 -7.45 1.64
C SER A 122 1.80 -7.45 3.04
N ILE A 123 2.35 -8.29 3.92
CA ILE A 123 2.03 -8.28 5.34
C ILE A 123 3.06 -7.38 6.03
N LEU A 124 2.62 -6.23 6.52
CA LEU A 124 3.43 -5.18 7.14
C LEU A 124 2.99 -4.89 8.58
N ARG A 125 2.45 -5.92 9.23
CA ARG A 125 1.97 -5.83 10.61
C ARG A 125 3.09 -5.38 11.53
N GLN A 126 2.87 -4.34 12.31
CA GLN A 126 3.87 -3.79 13.24
C GLN A 126 5.20 -3.38 12.56
N ALA A 127 5.24 -3.20 11.24
CA ALA A 127 6.43 -2.68 10.57
C ALA A 127 6.67 -1.22 10.98
N ASN A 128 7.94 -0.84 11.08
CA ASN A 128 8.33 0.51 11.45
C ASN A 128 8.72 1.31 10.20
N PHE A 129 7.88 2.25 9.80
CA PHE A 129 8.09 3.22 8.73
C PHE A 129 8.26 4.65 9.26
N LYS A 130 8.56 4.81 10.56
CA LYS A 130 8.72 6.12 11.17
C LYS A 130 9.69 7.01 10.39
N ALA A 131 9.28 8.23 10.05
CA ALA A 131 10.06 9.20 9.28
C ALA A 131 10.57 8.69 7.92
N ALA A 132 9.98 7.63 7.36
CA ALA A 132 10.35 7.12 6.04
C ALA A 132 9.85 8.06 4.92
N LYS A 133 10.59 8.12 3.81
CA LYS A 133 10.18 8.85 2.60
C LYS A 133 9.48 7.89 1.65
N LEU A 134 8.16 7.91 1.64
CA LEU A 134 7.28 6.97 0.94
C LEU A 134 6.44 7.64 -0.17
N LEU A 135 6.89 8.80 -0.68
CA LEU A 135 6.26 9.52 -1.79
C LEU A 135 5.90 8.54 -2.94
N GLY A 136 4.61 8.39 -3.21
CA GLY A 136 4.09 7.53 -4.27
C GLY A 136 4.23 6.00 -4.04
N ALA A 137 4.58 5.55 -2.84
CA ALA A 137 4.67 4.12 -2.52
C ALA A 137 3.32 3.42 -2.67
N SER A 138 3.32 2.14 -3.05
CA SER A 138 2.10 1.35 -3.18
C SER A 138 1.94 0.40 -2.01
N PHE A 139 0.91 0.61 -1.20
CA PHE A 139 0.43 -0.28 -0.15
C PHE A 139 -0.90 -0.94 -0.56
N PHE A 140 -1.16 -1.04 -1.86
CA PHE A 140 -2.40 -1.62 -2.39
C PHE A 140 -2.63 -3.02 -1.78
N ASP A 141 -3.78 -3.21 -1.14
CA ASP A 141 -4.19 -4.48 -0.51
C ASP A 141 -3.16 -5.02 0.51
N ALA A 142 -2.36 -4.15 1.12
CA ALA A 142 -1.39 -4.51 2.16
C ALA A 142 -2.02 -4.53 3.56
N ASP A 143 -1.47 -5.34 4.46
CA ASP A 143 -1.86 -5.38 5.87
C ASP A 143 -0.85 -4.60 6.73
N LEU A 144 -1.19 -3.34 7.06
CA LEU A 144 -0.41 -2.42 7.88
C LEU A 144 -0.90 -2.41 9.35
N THR A 145 -1.59 -3.46 9.81
CA THR A 145 -2.15 -3.45 11.17
C THR A 145 -1.09 -3.15 12.22
N GLY A 146 -1.26 -2.06 12.97
CA GLY A 146 -0.32 -1.65 14.01
C GLY A 146 1.05 -1.16 13.51
N ALA A 147 1.22 -0.87 12.22
CA ALA A 147 2.46 -0.30 11.70
C ALA A 147 2.70 1.12 12.24
N ASP A 148 3.97 1.50 12.40
CA ASP A 148 4.36 2.87 12.76
C ASP A 148 4.70 3.66 11.50
N LEU A 149 3.85 4.59 11.09
CA LEU A 149 4.02 5.50 9.97
C LEU A 149 4.19 6.95 10.47
N SER A 150 4.52 7.16 11.74
CA SER A 150 4.66 8.49 12.31
C SER A 150 5.75 9.31 11.59
N ASP A 151 5.48 10.60 11.40
CA ASP A 151 6.37 11.55 10.72
C ASP A 151 6.74 11.15 9.26
N ALA A 152 6.07 10.17 8.65
CA ALA A 152 6.38 9.69 7.31
C ALA A 152 5.85 10.63 6.21
N ASP A 153 6.59 10.74 5.11
CA ASP A 153 6.15 11.41 3.87
C ASP A 153 5.43 10.39 2.99
N LEU A 154 4.10 10.39 3.02
CA LEU A 154 3.20 9.46 2.32
C LEU A 154 2.47 10.12 1.15
N ARG A 155 2.95 11.27 0.67
CA ARG A 155 2.29 12.01 -0.39
C ARG A 155 2.10 11.15 -1.63
N GLY A 156 0.89 11.14 -2.18
CA GLY A 156 0.52 10.33 -3.33
C GLY A 156 0.65 8.81 -3.15
N ALA A 157 0.83 8.29 -1.93
CA ALA A 157 0.88 6.85 -1.68
C ALA A 157 -0.48 6.20 -1.94
N ASP A 158 -0.47 4.94 -2.40
CA ASP A 158 -1.70 4.18 -2.67
C ASP A 158 -2.00 3.21 -1.52
N PHE A 159 -3.01 3.53 -0.71
CA PHE A 159 -3.55 2.69 0.35
C PHE A 159 -4.82 1.95 -0.06
N SER A 160 -5.18 1.92 -1.35
CA SER A 160 -6.43 1.30 -1.80
C SER A 160 -6.51 -0.17 -1.36
N LEU A 161 -7.64 -0.55 -0.76
CA LEU A 161 -7.90 -1.86 -0.14
C LEU A 161 -7.01 -2.21 1.07
N ALA A 162 -6.13 -1.31 1.52
CA ALA A 162 -5.21 -1.61 2.61
C ALA A 162 -5.91 -1.68 3.97
N ASN A 163 -5.42 -2.56 4.83
CA ASN A 163 -5.79 -2.57 6.23
C ASN A 163 -4.79 -1.72 7.03
N VAL A 164 -5.17 -0.49 7.37
CA VAL A 164 -4.33 0.47 8.11
C VAL A 164 -4.77 0.56 9.58
N THR A 165 -5.47 -0.46 10.10
CA THR A 165 -6.05 -0.41 11.45
C THR A 165 -4.99 -0.37 12.54
N LYS A 166 -5.25 0.40 13.60
CA LYS A 166 -4.33 0.58 14.75
C LYS A 166 -2.94 1.09 14.40
N ALA A 167 -2.72 1.57 13.17
CA ALA A 167 -1.45 2.13 12.76
C ALA A 167 -1.22 3.49 13.44
N ASN A 168 0.04 3.87 13.60
CA ASN A 168 0.40 5.21 14.04
C ASN A 168 0.68 6.09 12.82
N LEU A 169 -0.18 7.06 12.52
CA LEU A 169 -0.03 8.05 11.44
C LEU A 169 0.26 9.45 11.99
N SER A 170 0.69 9.57 13.26
CA SER A 170 0.90 10.89 13.86
C SER A 170 1.92 11.71 13.06
N ASN A 171 1.57 12.96 12.73
CA ASN A 171 2.36 13.86 11.88
C ASN A 171 2.69 13.33 10.46
N ALA A 172 2.09 12.23 10.02
CA ALA A 172 2.31 11.75 8.66
C ALA A 172 1.70 12.72 7.64
N ASN A 173 2.37 12.93 6.51
CA ASN A 173 1.83 13.73 5.42
C ASN A 173 1.25 12.80 4.35
N LEU A 174 -0.08 12.74 4.23
CA LEU A 174 -0.80 11.91 3.26
C LEU A 174 -1.33 12.72 2.08
N GLU A 175 -0.83 13.92 1.80
CA GLU A 175 -1.33 14.79 0.73
C GLU A 175 -1.48 14.02 -0.60
N GLY A 176 -2.70 14.00 -1.16
CA GLY A 176 -3.02 13.31 -2.40
C GLY A 176 -2.92 11.78 -2.37
N ALA A 177 -2.80 11.15 -1.20
CA ALA A 177 -2.81 9.70 -1.08
C ALA A 177 -4.16 9.10 -1.50
N LEU A 178 -4.15 7.87 -2.02
CA LEU A 178 -5.35 7.18 -2.49
C LEU A 178 -5.87 6.20 -1.43
N THR A 179 -7.13 6.31 -1.03
CA THR A 179 -7.76 5.47 0.00
C THR A 179 -9.04 4.79 -0.49
N THR A 180 -9.04 4.29 -1.72
CA THR A 180 -10.24 3.74 -2.37
C THR A 180 -10.61 2.34 -1.86
N GLY A 181 -11.81 1.86 -2.16
CA GLY A 181 -12.28 0.53 -1.75
C GLY A 181 -12.38 0.37 -0.23
N ASN A 182 -12.24 -0.84 0.31
CA ASN A 182 -12.44 -1.15 1.73
C ASN A 182 -11.28 -0.75 2.66
N THR A 183 -10.53 0.31 2.32
CA THR A 183 -9.44 0.84 3.16
C THR A 183 -9.96 1.20 4.56
N SER A 184 -9.27 0.74 5.61
CA SER A 184 -9.71 0.91 7.00
C SER A 184 -8.64 1.57 7.86
N PHE A 185 -9.02 2.68 8.52
CA PHE A 185 -8.20 3.43 9.49
C PHE A 185 -8.68 3.23 10.93
N LYS A 186 -9.47 2.18 11.19
CA LYS A 186 -10.08 1.98 12.51
C LYS A 186 -9.01 1.84 13.60
N GLY A 187 -9.11 2.69 14.63
CA GLY A 187 -8.22 2.71 15.79
C GLY A 187 -6.83 3.28 15.52
N SER A 188 -6.59 3.85 14.33
CA SER A 188 -5.30 4.45 13.99
C SER A 188 -5.15 5.81 14.68
N ASN A 189 -3.93 6.12 15.12
CA ASN A 189 -3.61 7.44 15.65
C ASN A 189 -3.35 8.39 14.49
N ILE A 190 -4.15 9.46 14.36
CA ILE A 190 -4.04 10.44 13.28
C ILE A 190 -3.69 11.84 13.79
N TYR A 191 -3.18 11.97 15.01
CA TYR A 191 -2.82 13.28 15.57
C TYR A 191 -1.83 14.03 14.68
N GLY A 192 -2.20 15.20 14.18
CA GLY A 192 -1.35 15.98 13.28
C GLY A 192 -1.14 15.34 11.89
N ALA A 193 -1.87 14.31 11.51
CA ALA A 193 -1.81 13.78 10.14
C ALA A 193 -2.41 14.78 9.14
N ASP A 194 -1.82 14.89 7.96
CA ASP A 194 -2.32 15.77 6.88
C ASP A 194 -3.03 14.94 5.81
N PHE A 195 -4.34 15.18 5.64
CA PHE A 195 -5.21 14.49 4.67
C PHE A 195 -5.59 15.37 3.47
N THR A 196 -4.82 16.43 3.18
CA THR A 196 -5.09 17.33 2.06
C THR A 196 -5.23 16.55 0.76
N ASP A 197 -6.29 16.82 0.00
CA ASP A 197 -6.60 16.14 -1.27
C ASP A 197 -6.69 14.60 -1.20
N VAL A 198 -6.94 14.02 -0.02
CA VAL A 198 -7.21 12.59 0.13
C VAL A 198 -8.70 12.31 -0.12
N PRO A 199 -9.06 11.52 -1.16
CA PRO A 199 -10.45 11.16 -1.41
C PRO A 199 -10.95 10.14 -0.39
N LEU A 200 -11.71 10.61 0.59
CA LEU A 200 -12.38 9.79 1.60
C LEU A 200 -13.87 9.63 1.29
N ARG A 201 -14.39 8.43 1.52
CA ARG A 201 -15.84 8.23 1.59
C ARG A 201 -16.40 8.92 2.83
N GLU A 202 -17.70 9.22 2.80
CA GLU A 202 -18.38 9.91 3.89
C GLU A 202 -18.27 9.15 5.23
N ASP A 203 -18.42 7.82 5.22
CA ASP A 203 -18.28 6.98 6.41
C ASP A 203 -16.86 7.01 7.01
N GLN A 204 -15.83 7.05 6.15
CA GLN A 204 -14.44 7.14 6.59
C GLN A 204 -14.15 8.51 7.20
N ARG A 205 -14.59 9.58 6.53
CA ARG A 205 -14.43 10.95 7.01
C ARG A 205 -15.13 11.14 8.36
N GLU A 206 -16.38 10.72 8.48
CA GLU A 206 -17.15 10.81 9.72
C GLU A 206 -16.47 10.05 10.86
N TYR A 207 -15.93 8.86 10.59
CA TYR A 207 -15.19 8.09 11.58
C TYR A 207 -13.91 8.81 12.03
N LEU A 208 -13.09 9.30 11.10
CA LEU A 208 -11.83 9.99 11.40
C LEU A 208 -12.08 11.30 12.17
N CYS A 209 -13.09 12.08 11.77
CA CYS A 209 -13.44 13.35 12.41
C CYS A 209 -13.84 13.24 13.89
N LYS A 210 -14.23 12.05 14.37
CA LYS A 210 -14.52 11.80 15.80
C LYS A 210 -13.29 11.91 16.69
N PHE A 211 -12.10 11.69 16.15
CA PHE A 211 -10.85 11.65 16.90
C PHE A 211 -9.73 12.51 16.29
N ALA A 212 -10.01 13.19 15.18
CA ALA A 212 -9.09 14.09 14.51
C ALA A 212 -8.77 15.31 15.38
N ASP A 213 -7.49 15.53 15.63
CA ASP A 213 -6.92 16.64 16.38
C ASP A 213 -5.45 16.86 15.97
N GLY A 214 -4.86 17.97 16.37
CA GLY A 214 -3.47 18.31 16.13
C GLY A 214 -3.21 19.07 14.83
N VAL A 215 -1.97 19.55 14.72
CA VAL A 215 -1.42 20.27 13.57
C VAL A 215 -0.20 19.52 13.09
N ASN A 216 -0.12 19.28 11.78
CA ASN A 216 1.02 18.61 11.19
C ASN A 216 2.30 19.44 11.41
N SER A 217 3.33 18.83 12.00
CA SER A 217 4.58 19.51 12.33
C SER A 217 5.41 19.92 11.10
N VAL A 218 5.13 19.36 9.93
CA VAL A 218 5.85 19.62 8.67
C VAL A 218 5.08 20.62 7.80
N THR A 219 3.77 20.42 7.61
CA THR A 219 2.96 21.25 6.71
C THR A 219 2.31 22.44 7.42
N GLY A 220 2.12 22.37 8.74
CA GLY A 220 1.40 23.38 9.51
C GLY A 220 -0.13 23.30 9.36
N ASN A 221 -0.66 22.33 8.61
CA ASN A 221 -2.10 22.16 8.43
C ASN A 221 -2.74 21.44 9.62
N ALA A 222 -3.92 21.90 10.05
CA ALA A 222 -4.68 21.22 11.10
C ALA A 222 -5.37 19.97 10.54
N THR A 223 -5.24 18.82 11.23
CA THR A 223 -5.79 17.54 10.76
C THR A 223 -7.29 17.63 10.48
N ARG A 224 -8.05 18.28 11.37
CA ARG A 224 -9.50 18.47 11.22
C ARG A 224 -9.88 19.29 9.98
N GLU A 225 -9.08 20.30 9.65
CA GLU A 225 -9.30 21.13 8.47
C GLU A 225 -9.00 20.34 7.19
N THR A 226 -7.90 19.59 7.15
CA THR A 226 -7.55 18.77 5.97
C THR A 226 -8.55 17.63 5.72
N LEU A 227 -9.19 17.13 6.78
CA LEU A 227 -10.28 16.17 6.69
C LEU A 227 -11.63 16.81 6.32
N LEU A 228 -11.73 18.14 6.28
CA LEU A 228 -12.97 18.89 6.15
C LEU A 228 -14.03 18.44 7.16
N CYS A 229 -13.63 18.33 8.43
CA CYS A 229 -14.57 18.03 9.52
C CYS A 229 -15.48 19.24 9.77
N ASN A 230 -16.79 18.98 9.90
CA ASN A 230 -17.78 19.98 10.33
C ASN A 230 -17.75 20.22 11.84
#